data_AF-A0A3A3FLR2-F1
#
_entry.id   AF-A0A3A3FLR2-F1
#
_cell.length_a   1.000
_cell.length_b   1.000
_cell.length_c   1.000
_cell.angle_alpha   90.00
_cell.angle_beta   90.00
_cell.angle_gamma   90.00
#
_symmetry.space_group_name_H-M   'P 1'
#
loop_
_entity.id
_entity.type
_entity.pdbx_description
1 polymer ?
#
loop_
_entity_poly.entity_id
_entity_poly.type
_entity_poly.pdbx_seq_one_letter_code
_entity_poly.pdbx_strand_id
1 'polypeptide(L)'
;MNIPYLSSAIAIWRPRSVRRNWPGIAVATAIALSATFISTSYGGPQLLYALFFGLAFHFLANDANAQPGIEFCSKVLLRTGVALLGARITFAQIASVGIAPLVIVIGALILTICFGYLLSRWLKRPATEGLLSGGSVAICGASAALAISAVLPQTKENEKFTLLTVVGVTTLSTLAMIIYPLLVKLLGLDMTEAGVFIGGTIHDVAQVVGAGYLVSNHTGDVATFVKLTRVACLVPVVLTLAILFKSKDGKTEIDAPPLVPFFLIGFVWLVLTNSMGFIPQQVSGWINDASRACLVTAIAALGVKTSFQSLASLGWRPVFMLMMETVWIALLVAGALLLGR
;
A
#
# COMPACT_ATOMS: atom_id res chain seq x y z
N MET A 1 -10.50 24.97 -15.71
CA MET A 1 -9.49 24.17 -14.99
C MET A 1 -10.03 22.75 -14.86
N ASN A 2 -9.76 21.90 -15.85
CA ASN A 2 -10.25 20.52 -15.90
C ASN A 2 -9.33 19.69 -15.02
N ILE A 3 -9.78 19.30 -13.83
CA ILE A 3 -9.01 18.43 -12.93
C ILE A 3 -9.42 16.97 -13.26
N PRO A 4 -8.63 16.22 -14.05
CA PRO A 4 -9.01 14.86 -14.51
C PRO A 4 -9.25 13.85 -13.37
N TYR A 5 -8.84 14.17 -12.14
CA TYR A 5 -9.07 13.33 -10.97
C TYR A 5 -10.42 13.56 -10.27
N LEU A 6 -10.97 14.78 -10.30
CA LEU A 6 -12.33 15.03 -9.82
C LEU A 6 -13.36 14.37 -10.76
N SER A 7 -13.08 14.35 -12.06
CA SER A 7 -13.93 13.65 -13.02
C SER A 7 -13.89 12.14 -12.80
N SER A 8 -12.78 11.53 -12.40
CA SER A 8 -12.71 10.08 -12.14
C SER A 8 -13.35 9.68 -10.82
N ALA A 9 -13.16 10.43 -9.73
CA ALA A 9 -13.83 10.14 -8.44
C ALA A 9 -15.36 10.29 -8.52
N ILE A 10 -15.86 11.31 -9.24
CA ILE A 10 -17.30 11.56 -9.44
C ILE A 10 -17.88 10.68 -10.57
N ALA A 11 -17.10 10.34 -11.62
CA ALA A 11 -17.59 9.46 -12.69
C ALA A 11 -17.91 8.03 -12.21
N ILE A 12 -17.28 7.58 -11.12
CA ILE A 12 -17.51 6.24 -10.55
C ILE A 12 -18.92 6.09 -9.96
N TRP A 13 -19.57 7.20 -9.55
CA TRP A 13 -20.95 7.22 -9.02
C TRP A 13 -22.01 7.48 -10.10
N ARG A 14 -21.65 7.45 -11.39
CA ARG A 14 -22.65 7.50 -12.47
C ARG A 14 -23.49 6.21 -12.50
N PRO A 15 -24.81 6.26 -12.79
CA PRO A 15 -25.68 5.06 -12.82
C PRO A 15 -25.17 3.94 -13.73
N ARG A 16 -24.51 4.28 -14.84
CA ARG A 16 -23.87 3.30 -15.76
C ARG A 16 -22.63 2.62 -15.17
N SER A 17 -21.92 3.26 -14.24
CA SER A 17 -20.78 2.69 -13.52
C SER A 17 -21.23 1.69 -12.44
N VAL A 18 -22.34 1.97 -11.76
CA VAL A 18 -22.92 1.07 -10.74
C VAL A 18 -23.33 -0.28 -11.35
N ARG A 19 -24.06 -0.29 -12.48
CA ARG A 19 -24.48 -1.54 -13.14
C ARG A 19 -23.29 -2.36 -13.65
N ARG A 20 -22.20 -1.70 -14.06
CA ARG A 20 -20.99 -2.36 -14.56
C ARG A 20 -20.14 -2.98 -13.44
N ASN A 21 -20.09 -2.35 -12.27
CA ASN A 21 -19.24 -2.81 -11.17
C ASN A 21 -19.95 -3.82 -10.26
N TRP A 22 -21.28 -3.90 -10.30
CA TRP A 22 -22.08 -4.74 -9.40
C TRP A 22 -21.63 -6.21 -9.33
N PRO A 23 -21.38 -6.93 -10.43
CA PRO A 23 -21.02 -8.36 -10.35
C PRO A 23 -19.75 -8.59 -9.52
N GLY A 24 -18.70 -7.80 -9.77
CA GLY A 24 -17.45 -7.91 -9.01
C GLY A 24 -17.57 -7.45 -7.56
N ILE A 25 -18.38 -6.41 -7.30
CA ILE A 25 -18.67 -5.97 -5.92
C ILE A 25 -19.40 -7.07 -5.17
N ALA A 26 -20.39 -7.73 -5.79
CA ALA A 26 -21.13 -8.83 -5.20
C ALA A 26 -20.21 -10.02 -4.87
N VAL A 27 -19.30 -10.39 -5.79
CA VAL A 27 -18.28 -11.43 -5.55
C VAL A 27 -17.39 -11.07 -4.37
N ALA A 28 -16.77 -9.88 -4.37
CA ALA A 28 -15.87 -9.46 -3.30
C ALA A 28 -16.58 -9.37 -1.95
N THR A 29 -17.84 -8.91 -1.93
CA THR A 29 -18.67 -8.81 -0.73
C THR A 29 -19.05 -10.20 -0.23
N ALA A 30 -19.45 -11.12 -1.11
CA ALA A 30 -19.76 -12.50 -0.72
C ALA A 30 -18.54 -13.17 -0.06
N ILE A 31 -17.35 -13.05 -0.67
CA ILE A 31 -16.10 -13.57 -0.11
C ILE A 31 -15.81 -12.93 1.27
N ALA A 32 -15.98 -11.62 1.40
CA ALA A 32 -15.80 -10.90 2.66
C ALA A 32 -16.78 -11.35 3.75
N LEU A 33 -18.05 -11.55 3.40
CA LEU A 33 -19.07 -12.08 4.32
C LEU A 33 -18.73 -13.51 4.74
N SER A 34 -18.28 -14.37 3.82
CA SER A 34 -17.82 -15.71 4.14
C SER A 34 -16.63 -15.69 5.09
N ALA A 35 -15.62 -14.84 4.84
CA ALA A 35 -14.46 -14.67 5.72
C ALA A 35 -14.87 -14.17 7.11
N THR A 36 -15.83 -13.24 7.17
CA THR A 36 -16.39 -12.71 8.41
C THR A 36 -17.12 -13.80 9.18
N PHE A 37 -18.01 -14.55 8.52
CA PHE A 37 -18.77 -15.63 9.12
C PHE A 37 -17.87 -16.72 9.72
N ILE A 38 -16.82 -17.13 8.99
CA ILE A 38 -15.86 -18.11 9.51
C ILE A 38 -15.09 -17.55 10.70
N SER A 39 -14.60 -16.31 10.62
CA SER A 39 -13.87 -15.67 11.72
C SER A 39 -14.72 -15.51 12.99
N THR A 40 -15.99 -15.15 12.85
CA THR A 40 -16.89 -14.98 14.01
C THR A 40 -17.39 -16.31 14.59
N SER A 41 -17.59 -17.32 13.75
CA SER A 41 -18.16 -18.61 14.19
C SER A 41 -17.10 -19.59 14.70
N TYR A 42 -15.91 -19.58 14.08
CA TYR A 42 -14.84 -20.54 14.36
C TYR A 42 -13.54 -19.88 14.87
N GLY A 43 -13.51 -18.55 14.98
CA GLY A 43 -12.32 -17.79 15.37
C GLY A 43 -11.34 -17.57 14.22
N GLY A 44 -10.20 -16.95 14.53
CA GLY A 44 -9.09 -16.73 13.60
C GLY A 44 -9.13 -15.42 12.80
N PRO A 45 -8.07 -15.13 12.02
CA PRO A 45 -7.83 -13.80 11.46
C PRO A 45 -8.68 -13.51 10.21
N GLN A 46 -9.76 -12.74 10.38
CA GLN A 46 -10.70 -12.36 9.32
C GLN A 46 -10.05 -11.86 8.02
N LEU A 47 -9.08 -10.94 8.11
CA LEU A 47 -8.44 -10.34 6.93
C LEU A 47 -7.61 -11.36 6.15
N LEU A 48 -7.02 -12.34 6.85
CA LEU A 48 -6.29 -13.43 6.21
C LEU A 48 -7.24 -14.40 5.50
N TYR A 49 -8.38 -14.71 6.11
CA TYR A 49 -9.42 -15.51 5.44
C TYR A 49 -9.95 -14.80 4.19
N ALA A 50 -10.20 -13.49 4.27
CA ALA A 50 -10.62 -12.71 3.11
C ALA A 50 -9.59 -12.78 1.98
N LEU A 51 -8.30 -12.65 2.29
CA LEU A 51 -7.20 -12.77 1.32
C LEU A 51 -7.17 -14.18 0.69
N PHE A 52 -7.19 -15.24 1.49
CA PHE A 52 -7.07 -16.62 1.00
C PHE A 52 -8.30 -17.08 0.23
N PHE A 53 -9.50 -16.72 0.69
CA PHE A 53 -10.72 -16.99 -0.06
C PHE A 53 -10.67 -16.21 -1.38
N GLY A 54 -10.29 -14.92 -1.35
CA GLY A 54 -10.07 -14.14 -2.58
C GLY A 54 -9.12 -14.83 -3.55
N LEU A 55 -7.97 -15.31 -3.07
CA LEU A 55 -6.97 -16.03 -3.88
C LEU A 55 -7.56 -17.30 -4.52
N ALA A 56 -8.41 -18.05 -3.81
CA ALA A 56 -9.08 -19.21 -4.36
C ALA A 56 -10.02 -18.87 -5.54
N PHE A 57 -10.49 -17.62 -5.60
CA PHE A 57 -11.32 -17.09 -6.69
C PHE A 57 -10.50 -16.33 -7.76
N HIS A 58 -9.17 -16.52 -7.85
CA HIS A 58 -8.32 -15.80 -8.81
C HIS A 58 -8.76 -15.89 -10.28
N PHE A 59 -9.42 -16.97 -10.67
CA PHE A 59 -9.96 -17.13 -12.03
C PHE A 59 -10.94 -16.02 -12.45
N LEU A 60 -11.58 -15.33 -11.49
CA LEU A 60 -12.46 -14.18 -11.74
C LEU A 60 -11.71 -12.87 -11.98
N ALA A 61 -10.39 -12.82 -11.79
CA ALA A 61 -9.60 -11.61 -11.98
C ALA A 61 -9.65 -11.07 -13.42
N ASN A 62 -9.80 -11.97 -14.40
CA ASN A 62 -9.86 -11.65 -15.83
C ASN A 62 -11.27 -11.85 -16.43
N ASP A 63 -12.28 -12.11 -15.59
CA ASP A 63 -13.66 -12.21 -16.06
C ASP A 63 -14.20 -10.81 -16.42
N ALA A 64 -14.72 -10.64 -17.63
CA ALA A 64 -15.13 -9.35 -18.16
C ALA A 64 -16.26 -8.68 -17.34
N ASN A 65 -17.09 -9.46 -16.64
CA ASN A 65 -18.21 -8.95 -15.84
C ASN A 65 -17.78 -8.63 -14.41
N ALA A 66 -16.91 -9.47 -13.81
CA ALA A 66 -16.48 -9.31 -12.43
C ALA A 66 -15.30 -8.33 -12.27
N GLN A 67 -14.38 -8.29 -13.24
CA GLN A 67 -13.15 -7.49 -13.15
C GLN A 67 -13.39 -6.02 -12.76
N PRO A 68 -14.35 -5.27 -13.35
CA PRO A 68 -14.57 -3.86 -13.00
C PRO A 68 -14.92 -3.65 -11.52
N GLY A 69 -15.74 -4.54 -10.95
CA GLY A 69 -16.14 -4.47 -9.55
C GLY A 69 -15.02 -4.88 -8.59
N ILE A 70 -14.25 -5.92 -8.94
CA ILE A 70 -13.08 -6.35 -8.18
C ILE A 70 -12.03 -5.22 -8.15
N GLU A 71 -11.83 -4.53 -9.28
CA GLU A 71 -10.95 -3.36 -9.33
C GLU A 71 -11.46 -2.19 -8.49
N PHE A 72 -12.76 -1.93 -8.50
CA PHE A 72 -13.37 -0.92 -7.66
C PHE A 72 -13.13 -1.23 -6.16
N CYS A 73 -13.40 -2.46 -5.71
CA CYS A 73 -13.20 -2.86 -4.32
C CYS A 73 -11.71 -2.78 -3.91
N SER A 74 -10.81 -3.33 -4.71
CA SER A 74 -9.37 -3.36 -4.39
C SER A 74 -8.68 -1.99 -4.41
N LYS A 75 -9.26 -0.97 -5.07
CA LYS A 75 -8.68 0.38 -5.15
C LYS A 75 -9.48 1.41 -4.36
N VAL A 76 -10.75 1.59 -4.70
CA VAL A 76 -11.58 2.67 -4.17
C VAL A 76 -12.04 2.35 -2.77
N LEU A 77 -12.67 1.18 -2.60
CA LEU A 77 -13.18 0.76 -1.29
C LEU A 77 -12.04 0.61 -0.28
N LEU A 78 -10.89 0.08 -0.71
CA LEU A 78 -9.67 0.05 0.10
C LEU A 78 -9.30 1.43 0.63
N ARG A 79 -9.14 2.41 -0.27
CA ARG A 79 -8.74 3.77 0.06
C ARG A 79 -9.76 4.46 0.97
N THR A 80 -11.05 4.21 0.75
CA THR A 80 -12.11 4.67 1.64
C THR A 80 -11.95 4.07 3.04
N GLY A 81 -11.77 2.74 3.15
CA GLY A 81 -11.54 2.07 4.43
C GLY A 81 -10.33 2.62 5.17
N VAL A 82 -9.20 2.80 4.48
CA VAL A 82 -7.97 3.39 5.05
C VAL A 82 -8.19 4.83 5.49
N ALA A 83 -8.89 5.66 4.71
CA ALA A 83 -9.21 7.03 5.13
C ALA A 83 -10.04 7.04 6.42
N LEU A 84 -11.07 6.19 6.50
CA LEU A 84 -11.94 6.06 7.66
C LEU A 84 -11.20 5.60 8.93
N LEU A 85 -10.10 4.85 8.83
CA LEU A 85 -9.25 4.51 9.98
C LEU A 85 -8.71 5.76 10.71
N GLY A 86 -8.64 6.90 10.04
CA GLY A 86 -8.24 8.16 10.67
C GLY A 86 -9.17 8.58 11.82
N ALA A 87 -10.44 8.17 11.80
CA ALA A 87 -11.40 8.45 12.88
C ALA A 87 -11.17 7.59 14.14
N ARG A 88 -10.25 6.62 14.07
CA ARG A 88 -9.84 5.76 15.18
C ARG A 88 -8.55 6.23 15.85
N ILE A 89 -7.68 6.88 15.08
CA ILE A 89 -6.33 7.26 15.50
C ILE A 89 -6.34 8.70 16.02
N THR A 90 -5.60 8.96 17.09
CA THR A 90 -5.42 10.32 17.65
C THR A 90 -3.97 10.78 17.55
N PHE A 91 -3.77 12.10 17.55
CA PHE A 91 -2.45 12.71 17.60
C PHE A 91 -1.71 12.34 18.89
N ALA A 92 -2.42 12.18 20.02
CA ALA A 92 -1.84 11.73 21.28
C ALA A 92 -1.27 10.29 21.16
N GLN A 93 -1.99 9.38 20.51
CA GLN A 93 -1.50 8.03 20.22
C GLN A 93 -0.27 8.08 19.32
N ILE A 94 -0.29 8.89 18.25
CA ILE A 94 0.87 9.06 17.37
C ILE A 94 2.07 9.64 18.13
N ALA A 95 1.86 10.67 18.94
CA ALA A 95 2.90 11.31 19.74
C ALA A 95 3.50 10.34 20.77
N SER A 96 2.69 9.44 21.33
CA SER A 96 3.14 8.41 22.27
C SER A 96 4.09 7.38 21.65
N VAL A 97 4.05 7.19 20.33
CA VAL A 97 4.98 6.33 19.58
C VAL A 97 6.37 6.98 19.44
N GLY A 98 6.45 8.31 19.59
CA GLY A 98 7.69 9.07 19.57
C GLY A 98 8.25 9.34 18.17
N ILE A 99 9.37 10.06 18.12
CA ILE A 99 10.00 10.48 16.85
C ILE A 99 10.91 9.40 16.25
N ALA A 100 11.40 8.46 17.08
CA ALA A 100 12.35 7.44 16.63
C ALA A 100 11.82 6.60 15.45
N PRO A 101 10.57 6.12 15.44
CA PRO A 101 10.01 5.40 14.30
C PRO A 101 9.97 6.23 13.00
N LEU A 102 9.73 7.54 13.09
CA LEU A 102 9.77 8.42 11.92
C LEU A 102 11.18 8.51 11.33
N VAL A 103 12.20 8.65 12.19
CA VAL A 103 13.61 8.70 11.77
C VAL A 103 14.03 7.38 11.12
N ILE A 104 13.70 6.24 11.76
CA ILE A 104 14.00 4.91 11.24
C ILE A 104 13.39 4.75 9.84
N VAL A 105 12.12 5.11 9.68
CA VAL A 105 11.37 4.87 8.46
C VAL A 105 11.79 5.80 7.33
N ILE A 106 12.01 7.08 7.60
CA ILE A 106 12.52 8.03 6.59
C ILE A 106 13.95 7.66 6.19
N GLY A 107 14.81 7.30 7.15
CA GLY A 107 16.17 6.84 6.88
C GLY A 107 16.18 5.58 6.03
N ALA A 108 15.40 4.56 6.41
CA ALA A 108 15.26 3.31 5.66
C ALA A 108 14.72 3.55 4.24
N LEU A 109 13.77 4.48 4.07
CA LEU A 109 13.23 4.88 2.76
C LEU A 109 14.35 5.44 1.86
N ILE A 110 15.11 6.43 2.35
CA ILE A 110 16.20 7.04 1.57
C ILE A 110 17.25 6.00 1.22
N LEU A 111 17.70 5.21 2.20
CA LEU A 111 18.71 4.17 2.01
C LEU A 111 18.24 3.08 1.03
N THR A 112 16.95 2.73 1.02
CA THR A 112 16.40 1.74 0.08
C THR A 112 16.36 2.28 -1.36
N ILE A 113 16.03 3.55 -1.55
CA ILE A 113 16.09 4.20 -2.88
C ILE A 113 17.54 4.23 -3.39
N CYS A 114 18.48 4.64 -2.54
CA CYS A 114 19.91 4.64 -2.86
C CYS A 114 20.41 3.22 -3.17
N PHE A 115 19.98 2.23 -2.38
CA PHE A 115 20.33 0.83 -2.61
C PHE A 115 19.80 0.33 -3.96
N GLY A 116 18.56 0.63 -4.33
CA GLY A 116 18.00 0.26 -5.65
C GLY A 116 18.82 0.85 -6.81
N TYR A 117 19.21 2.12 -6.71
CA TYR A 117 20.11 2.76 -7.67
C TYR A 117 21.47 2.05 -7.77
N LEU A 118 22.12 1.77 -6.63
CA LEU A 118 23.43 1.10 -6.60
C LEU A 118 23.33 -0.34 -7.12
N LEU A 119 22.27 -1.06 -6.75
CA LEU A 119 22.02 -2.43 -7.16
C LEU A 119 21.81 -2.53 -8.67
N SER A 120 21.09 -1.59 -9.29
CA SER A 120 20.92 -1.58 -10.74
C SER A 120 22.26 -1.35 -11.45
N ARG A 121 23.13 -0.47 -10.92
CA ARG A 121 24.48 -0.24 -11.47
C ARG A 121 25.34 -1.50 -11.36
N TRP A 122 25.29 -2.20 -10.23
CA TRP A 122 26.01 -3.46 -10.02
C TRP A 122 25.54 -4.56 -10.99
N LEU A 123 24.23 -4.66 -11.23
CA LEU A 123 23.64 -5.60 -12.19
C LEU A 123 23.78 -5.17 -13.67
N LYS A 124 24.46 -4.05 -13.94
CA LYS A 124 24.59 -3.45 -15.28
C LYS A 124 23.23 -3.15 -15.93
N ARG A 125 22.27 -2.70 -15.13
CA ARG A 125 20.92 -2.30 -15.51
C ARG A 125 20.79 -0.77 -15.55
N PRO A 126 19.80 -0.21 -16.26
CA PRO A 126 19.55 1.22 -16.26
C PRO A 126 19.31 1.76 -14.84
N ALA A 127 19.82 2.96 -14.54
CA ALA A 127 19.57 3.62 -13.26
C ALA A 127 18.08 3.91 -13.03
N THR A 128 17.32 4.11 -14.11
CA THR A 128 15.87 4.29 -14.07
C THR A 128 15.13 3.07 -13.54
N GLU A 129 15.60 1.85 -13.86
CA GLU A 129 15.05 0.60 -13.31
C GLU A 129 15.23 0.55 -11.78
N GLY A 130 16.44 0.86 -11.29
CA GLY A 130 16.77 0.83 -9.87
C GLY A 130 16.08 1.91 -9.02
N LEU A 131 15.96 3.13 -9.55
CA LEU A 131 15.21 4.19 -8.88
C LEU A 131 13.71 3.89 -8.84
N LEU A 132 13.19 3.27 -9.91
CA LEU A 132 11.80 2.86 -9.98
C LEU A 132 11.51 1.72 -9.02
N SER A 133 12.31 0.64 -9.00
CA SER A 133 12.13 -0.50 -8.09
C SER A 133 12.34 -0.08 -6.63
N GLY A 134 13.46 0.57 -6.33
CA GLY A 134 13.82 1.02 -4.98
C GLY A 134 12.80 2.01 -4.42
N GLY A 135 12.36 3.00 -5.22
CA GLY A 135 11.30 3.93 -4.81
C GLY A 135 9.94 3.26 -4.61
N SER A 136 9.63 2.24 -5.40
CA SER A 136 8.40 1.45 -5.23
C SER A 136 8.41 0.67 -3.93
N VAL A 137 9.49 -0.07 -3.64
CA VAL A 137 9.66 -0.82 -2.38
C VAL A 137 9.67 0.13 -1.18
N ALA A 138 10.34 1.29 -1.30
CA ALA A 138 10.54 2.23 -0.20
C ALA A 138 9.32 3.07 0.19
N ILE A 139 8.34 3.27 -0.70
CA ILE A 139 7.21 4.20 -0.46
C ILE A 139 5.89 3.45 -0.31
N CYS A 140 5.23 3.12 -1.42
CA CYS A 140 3.86 2.58 -1.43
C CYS A 140 3.59 1.57 -2.58
N GLY A 141 4.66 0.94 -3.09
CA GLY A 141 4.56 -0.12 -4.09
C GLY A 141 4.12 0.43 -5.44
N ALA A 142 2.98 -0.08 -5.94
CA ALA A 142 2.50 0.21 -7.28
C ALA A 142 2.22 1.70 -7.54
N SER A 143 1.69 2.43 -6.54
CA SER A 143 1.38 3.86 -6.72
C SER A 143 2.66 4.71 -6.85
N ALA A 144 3.72 4.34 -6.13
CA ALA A 144 5.02 4.98 -6.26
C ALA A 144 5.68 4.64 -7.60
N ALA A 145 5.60 3.39 -8.07
CA ALA A 145 6.10 2.98 -9.38
C ALA A 145 5.55 3.87 -10.50
N LEU A 146 4.22 4.08 -10.50
CA LEU A 146 3.52 4.89 -11.51
C LEU A 146 3.85 6.39 -11.39
N ALA A 147 4.00 6.91 -10.17
CA ALA A 147 4.35 8.32 -9.96
C ALA A 147 5.81 8.61 -10.35
N ILE A 148 6.72 7.69 -10.05
CA ILE A 148 8.13 7.78 -10.43
C ILE A 148 8.26 7.64 -11.95
N SER A 149 7.58 6.68 -12.57
CA SER A 149 7.66 6.49 -14.03
C SER A 149 7.19 7.71 -14.82
N ALA A 150 6.22 8.47 -14.30
CA ALA A 150 5.73 9.70 -14.92
C ALA A 150 6.79 10.83 -15.00
N VAL A 151 7.80 10.81 -14.13
CA VAL A 151 8.87 11.83 -14.11
C VAL A 151 10.20 11.31 -14.68
N LEU A 152 10.29 10.02 -15.00
CA LEU A 152 11.42 9.44 -15.72
C LEU A 152 11.26 9.61 -17.24
N PRO A 153 12.33 9.45 -18.04
CA PRO A 153 12.23 9.49 -19.50
C PRO A 153 11.19 8.49 -20.03
N GLN A 154 10.27 8.95 -20.88
CA GLN A 154 9.19 8.13 -21.43
C GLN A 154 9.69 7.23 -22.56
N THR A 155 10.31 6.11 -22.19
CA THR A 155 10.81 5.08 -23.12
C THR A 155 10.02 3.79 -22.94
N LYS A 156 9.91 2.98 -24.01
CA LYS A 156 9.30 1.64 -23.95
C LYS A 156 9.94 0.73 -22.89
N GLU A 157 11.22 0.95 -22.61
CA GLU A 157 11.94 0.20 -21.59
C GLU A 157 11.48 0.58 -20.18
N ASN A 158 11.33 1.89 -19.89
CA ASN A 158 10.83 2.36 -18.60
C ASN A 158 9.36 1.99 -18.38
N GLU A 159 8.53 1.99 -19.42
CA GLU A 159 7.16 1.45 -19.35
C GLU A 159 7.16 -0.02 -18.93
N LYS A 160 8.02 -0.83 -19.55
CA LYS A 160 8.19 -2.24 -19.20
C LYS A 160 8.66 -2.39 -17.75
N PHE A 161 9.68 -1.65 -17.31
CA PHE A 161 10.14 -1.68 -15.92
C PHE A 161 9.04 -1.31 -14.93
N THR A 162 8.21 -0.31 -15.26
CA THR A 162 7.07 0.08 -14.44
C THR A 162 6.09 -1.07 -14.25
N LEU A 163 5.69 -1.74 -15.34
CA LEU A 163 4.77 -2.88 -15.29
C LEU A 163 5.37 -4.03 -14.46
N LEU A 164 6.64 -4.36 -14.69
CA LEU A 164 7.31 -5.44 -13.97
C LEU A 164 7.40 -5.15 -12.47
N THR A 165 7.75 -3.92 -12.11
CA THR A 165 7.81 -3.47 -10.71
C THR A 165 6.45 -3.48 -10.06
N VAL A 166 5.40 -2.95 -10.71
CA VAL A 166 4.03 -2.94 -10.17
C VAL A 166 3.57 -4.35 -9.83
N VAL A 167 3.75 -5.31 -10.74
CA VAL A 167 3.39 -6.71 -10.50
C VAL A 167 4.25 -7.28 -9.37
N GLY A 168 5.57 -7.09 -9.43
CA GLY A 168 6.50 -7.65 -8.45
C GLY A 168 6.26 -7.14 -7.03
N VAL A 169 6.17 -5.82 -6.82
CA VAL A 169 5.96 -5.25 -5.48
C VAL A 169 4.59 -5.61 -4.91
N THR A 170 3.57 -5.77 -5.75
CA THR A 170 2.23 -6.20 -5.31
C THR A 170 2.29 -7.64 -4.79
N THR A 171 2.88 -8.55 -5.55
CA THR A 171 2.99 -9.95 -5.14
C THR A 171 3.90 -10.13 -3.93
N LEU A 172 5.06 -9.44 -3.89
CA LEU A 172 5.96 -9.47 -2.73
C LEU A 172 5.30 -8.86 -1.48
N SER A 173 4.49 -7.82 -1.63
CA SER A 173 3.72 -7.27 -0.49
C SER A 173 2.73 -8.29 0.06
N THR A 174 2.08 -9.05 -0.82
CA THR A 174 1.14 -10.11 -0.38
C THR A 174 1.87 -11.22 0.36
N LEU A 175 3.06 -11.62 -0.10
CA LEU A 175 3.90 -12.57 0.64
C LEU A 175 4.33 -12.00 1.99
N ALA A 176 4.78 -10.74 2.02
CA ALA A 176 5.16 -10.06 3.26
C ALA A 176 3.99 -9.95 4.24
N MET A 177 2.76 -9.69 3.76
CA MET A 177 1.56 -9.67 4.60
C MET A 177 1.30 -11.00 5.32
N ILE A 178 1.58 -12.11 4.65
CA ILE A 178 1.39 -13.46 5.21
C ILE A 178 2.54 -13.82 6.15
N ILE A 179 3.78 -13.49 5.77
CA ILE A 179 5.00 -13.95 6.46
C ILE A 179 5.36 -13.06 7.66
N TYR A 180 5.22 -11.74 7.55
CA TYR A 180 5.75 -10.81 8.56
C TYR A 180 5.08 -10.89 9.92
N PRO A 181 3.76 -11.18 10.08
CA PRO A 181 3.17 -11.42 11.39
C PRO A 181 3.85 -12.56 12.17
N LEU A 182 4.33 -13.60 11.48
CA LEU A 182 5.13 -14.65 12.10
C LEU A 182 6.54 -14.16 12.44
N LEU A 183 7.16 -13.39 11.53
CA LEU A 183 8.50 -12.86 11.73
C LEU A 183 8.59 -11.92 12.95
N VAL A 184 7.63 -11.01 13.13
CA VAL A 184 7.62 -10.09 14.29
C VAL A 184 7.48 -10.86 15.62
N LYS A 185 6.70 -11.96 15.61
CA LYS A 185 6.56 -12.85 16.77
C LYS A 185 7.88 -13.58 17.06
N LEU A 186 8.56 -14.09 16.03
CA LEU A 186 9.85 -14.77 16.16
C LEU A 186 10.95 -13.84 16.66
N LEU A 187 10.95 -12.57 16.23
CA LEU A 187 11.87 -11.53 16.70
C LEU A 187 11.50 -11.00 18.10
N GLY A 188 10.38 -11.42 18.67
CA GLY A 188 9.89 -10.94 19.96
C GLY A 188 9.64 -9.43 19.98
N LEU A 189 9.18 -8.86 18.86
CA LEU A 189 8.81 -7.45 18.78
C LEU A 189 7.55 -7.18 19.58
N ASP A 190 7.55 -6.10 20.36
CA ASP A 190 6.35 -5.63 21.03
C ASP A 190 5.31 -5.11 20.01
N MET A 191 4.11 -4.76 20.48
CA MET A 191 3.02 -4.36 19.58
C MET A 191 3.33 -3.09 18.79
N THR A 192 4.10 -2.16 19.35
CA THR A 192 4.49 -0.90 18.70
C THR A 192 5.61 -1.16 17.70
N GLU A 193 6.67 -1.85 18.11
CA GLU A 193 7.80 -2.24 17.26
C GLU A 193 7.34 -3.10 16.07
N ALA A 194 6.43 -4.06 16.30
CA ALA A 194 5.81 -4.83 15.24
C ALA A 194 5.06 -3.92 14.25
N GLY A 195 4.40 -2.88 14.75
CA GLY A 195 3.71 -1.89 13.92
C GLY A 195 4.69 -1.08 13.06
N VAL A 196 5.78 -0.62 13.66
CA VAL A 196 6.86 0.09 12.97
C VAL A 196 7.53 -0.80 11.92
N PHE A 197 7.81 -2.06 12.26
CA PHE A 197 8.37 -3.03 11.33
C PHE A 197 7.43 -3.28 10.15
N ILE A 198 6.17 -3.66 10.40
CA ILE A 198 5.20 -3.98 9.35
C ILE A 198 4.94 -2.76 8.45
N GLY A 199 4.64 -1.59 9.03
CA GLY A 199 4.39 -0.36 8.28
C GLY A 199 5.64 0.16 7.55
N GLY A 200 6.81 -0.03 8.15
CA GLY A 200 8.11 0.40 7.63
C GLY A 200 8.61 -0.43 6.46
N THR A 201 8.15 -1.67 6.31
CA THR A 201 8.76 -2.65 5.39
C THR A 201 7.80 -3.14 4.29
N ILE A 202 6.53 -3.39 4.58
CA ILE A 202 5.57 -3.84 3.55
C ILE A 202 5.31 -2.73 2.54
N HIS A 203 5.26 -3.08 1.24
CA HIS A 203 5.27 -2.06 0.17
C HIS A 203 3.91 -1.46 -0.12
N ASP A 204 2.79 -2.16 0.07
CA ASP A 204 1.46 -1.61 -0.23
C ASP A 204 0.63 -1.40 1.05
N VAL A 205 -0.25 -0.40 1.03
CA VAL A 205 -1.09 0.01 2.17
C VAL A 205 -2.07 -1.10 2.55
N ALA A 206 -2.67 -1.79 1.57
CA ALA A 206 -3.65 -2.84 1.87
C ALA A 206 -3.02 -3.97 2.69
N GLN A 207 -1.83 -4.38 2.27
CA GLN A 207 -1.06 -5.45 2.89
C GLN A 207 -0.49 -5.05 4.25
N VAL A 208 -0.12 -3.77 4.44
CA VAL A 208 0.24 -3.23 5.77
C VAL A 208 -0.93 -3.34 6.73
N VAL A 209 -2.09 -2.82 6.31
CA VAL A 209 -3.32 -2.82 7.12
C VAL A 209 -3.71 -4.26 7.45
N GLY A 210 -3.73 -5.13 6.45
CA GLY A 210 -3.96 -6.57 6.61
C GLY A 210 -3.05 -7.18 7.67
N ALA A 211 -1.73 -7.08 7.49
CA ALA A 211 -0.74 -7.68 8.39
C ALA A 211 -0.75 -7.09 9.80
N GLY A 212 -0.91 -5.76 9.94
CA GLY A 212 -0.90 -5.09 11.23
C GLY A 212 -2.09 -5.50 12.10
N TYR A 213 -3.30 -5.47 11.54
CA TYR A 213 -4.53 -5.89 12.26
C TYR A 213 -4.62 -7.40 12.49
N LEU A 214 -3.84 -8.19 11.74
CA LEU A 214 -3.62 -9.61 12.02
C LEU A 214 -2.87 -9.85 13.33
N VAL A 215 -1.99 -8.92 13.74
CA VAL A 215 -1.23 -9.00 14.99
C VAL A 215 -2.03 -8.42 16.15
N SER A 216 -2.45 -7.16 16.04
CA SER A 216 -3.33 -6.51 17.02
C SER A 216 -3.91 -5.21 16.47
N ASN A 217 -4.97 -4.70 17.12
CA ASN A 217 -5.53 -3.39 16.78
C ASN A 217 -4.51 -2.25 16.92
N HIS A 218 -3.70 -2.27 18.00
CA HIS A 218 -2.65 -1.27 18.23
C HIS A 218 -1.55 -1.36 17.16
N THR A 219 -1.09 -2.58 16.85
CA THR A 219 -0.11 -2.83 15.79
C THR A 219 -0.61 -2.35 14.44
N GLY A 220 -1.88 -2.59 14.11
CA GLY A 220 -2.51 -2.11 12.89
C GLY A 220 -2.57 -0.59 12.79
N ASP A 221 -2.89 0.09 13.89
CA ASP A 221 -2.94 1.56 13.95
C ASP A 221 -1.54 2.18 13.74
N VAL A 222 -0.53 1.66 14.46
CA VAL A 222 0.87 2.09 14.32
C VAL A 222 1.38 1.79 12.91
N ALA A 223 1.15 0.59 12.38
CA ALA A 223 1.61 0.20 11.04
C ALA A 223 0.98 1.07 9.96
N THR A 224 -0.32 1.36 10.07
CA THR A 224 -1.04 2.24 9.14
C THR A 224 -0.44 3.64 9.18
N PHE A 225 -0.24 4.21 10.38
CA PHE A 225 0.39 5.53 10.53
C PHE A 225 1.79 5.58 9.91
N VAL A 226 2.65 4.62 10.23
CA VAL A 226 4.01 4.54 9.69
C VAL A 226 3.98 4.42 8.17
N LYS A 227 3.08 3.61 7.62
CA LYS A 227 2.93 3.47 6.17
C LYS A 227 2.45 4.75 5.49
N LEU A 228 1.47 5.44 6.07
CA LEU A 228 0.95 6.68 5.53
C LEU A 228 1.99 7.82 5.59
N THR A 229 2.86 7.80 6.59
CA THR A 229 4.04 8.67 6.62
C THR A 229 4.94 8.43 5.39
N ARG A 230 5.24 7.16 5.06
CA ARG A 230 5.99 6.82 3.84
C ARG A 230 5.26 7.25 2.57
N VAL A 231 3.95 7.07 2.51
CA VAL A 231 3.12 7.52 1.38
C VAL A 231 3.23 9.04 1.20
N ALA A 232 3.27 9.81 2.29
CA ALA A 232 3.44 11.26 2.22
C ALA A 232 4.81 11.65 1.61
N CYS A 233 5.85 10.84 1.81
CA CYS A 233 7.17 11.03 1.20
C CYS A 233 7.18 10.84 -0.33
N LEU A 234 6.08 10.39 -0.95
CA LEU A 234 5.97 10.29 -2.41
C LEU A 234 6.19 11.66 -3.08
N VAL A 235 5.57 12.72 -2.55
CA VAL A 235 5.68 14.07 -3.12
C VAL A 235 7.13 14.56 -3.16
N PRO A 236 7.87 14.64 -2.04
CA PRO A 236 9.26 15.12 -2.08
C PRO A 236 10.17 14.23 -2.93
N VAL A 237 9.98 12.90 -2.92
CA VAL A 237 10.80 11.99 -3.73
C VAL A 237 10.56 12.23 -5.22
N VAL A 238 9.30 12.26 -5.66
CA VAL A 238 8.97 12.43 -7.08
C VAL A 238 9.38 13.82 -7.57
N LEU A 239 9.23 14.88 -6.77
CA LEU A 239 9.73 16.21 -7.11
C LEU A 239 11.26 16.22 -7.26
N THR A 240 11.98 15.54 -6.36
CA THR A 240 13.44 15.41 -6.44
C THR A 240 13.85 14.71 -7.74
N LEU A 241 13.20 13.59 -8.08
CA LEU A 241 13.47 12.87 -9.33
C LEU A 241 13.11 13.70 -10.56
N ALA A 242 12.01 14.45 -10.53
CA ALA A 242 11.61 15.32 -11.63
C ALA A 242 12.65 16.43 -11.90
N ILE A 243 13.28 16.97 -10.86
CA ILE A 243 14.37 17.94 -10.98
C ILE A 243 15.62 17.28 -11.54
N LEU A 244 15.98 16.08 -11.04
CA LEU A 244 17.18 15.35 -11.47
C LEU A 244 17.11 14.86 -12.94
N PHE A 245 15.92 14.49 -13.41
CA PHE A 245 15.69 13.98 -14.76
C PHE A 245 15.12 15.02 -15.72
N LYS A 246 15.07 16.30 -15.33
CA LYS A 246 14.63 17.39 -16.19
C LYS A 246 15.51 17.44 -17.45
N SER A 247 14.91 17.23 -18.61
CA SER A 247 15.64 17.24 -19.88
C SER A 247 16.12 18.67 -20.21
N LYS A 248 17.35 18.79 -20.76
CA LYS A 248 17.90 20.06 -21.26
C LYS A 248 17.07 20.66 -22.40
N ASP A 249 16.25 19.85 -23.07
CA ASP A 249 15.41 20.27 -24.21
C ASP A 249 14.08 20.93 -23.79
N GLY A 250 13.82 21.14 -22.49
CA GLY A 250 12.64 21.86 -22.00
C GLY A 250 11.29 21.15 -22.20
N LYS A 251 11.26 19.96 -22.81
CA LYS A 251 10.04 19.19 -23.13
C LYS A 251 9.45 18.38 -21.98
N THR A 252 10.06 18.41 -20.79
CA THR A 252 9.48 17.81 -19.60
C THR A 252 8.56 18.84 -18.95
N GLU A 253 7.39 19.09 -19.57
CA GLU A 253 6.31 19.79 -18.89
C GLU A 253 5.82 18.91 -17.74
N ILE A 254 6.18 19.30 -16.51
CA ILE A 254 5.52 18.78 -15.30
C ILE A 254 4.17 19.52 -15.25
N ASP A 255 3.20 19.07 -16.05
CA ASP A 255 1.88 19.71 -16.16
C ASP A 255 1.12 19.74 -14.82
N ALA A 256 1.49 18.89 -13.87
CA ALA A 256 1.07 19.01 -12.49
C ALA A 256 2.08 18.34 -11.54
N PRO A 257 2.37 18.95 -10.38
CA PRO A 257 3.11 18.25 -9.32
C PRO A 257 2.35 16.97 -8.91
N PRO A 258 3.08 15.89 -8.53
CA PRO A 258 2.49 14.66 -8.05
C PRO A 258 1.60 14.96 -6.83
N LEU A 259 0.28 14.81 -6.99
CA LEU A 259 -0.67 15.12 -5.94
C LEU A 259 -0.63 14.06 -4.84
N VAL A 260 -0.69 14.54 -3.59
CA VAL A 260 -0.94 13.70 -2.41
C VAL A 260 -2.24 12.92 -2.65
N PRO A 261 -2.27 11.59 -2.43
CA PRO A 261 -3.48 10.82 -2.60
C PRO A 261 -4.63 11.36 -1.72
N PHE A 262 -5.81 11.59 -2.30
CA PHE A 262 -6.95 12.14 -1.56
C PHE A 262 -7.34 11.36 -0.31
N PHE A 263 -7.16 10.04 -0.31
CA PHE A 263 -7.45 9.22 0.87
C PHE A 263 -6.52 9.52 2.05
N LEU A 264 -5.27 9.94 1.79
CA LEU A 264 -4.33 10.37 2.81
C LEU A 264 -4.78 11.72 3.41
N ILE A 265 -5.29 12.63 2.58
CA ILE A 265 -5.89 13.89 3.05
C ILE A 265 -7.10 13.59 3.94
N GLY A 266 -7.99 12.69 3.50
CA GLY A 266 -9.14 12.24 4.29
C GLY A 266 -8.74 11.59 5.61
N PHE A 267 -7.71 10.74 5.60
CA PHE A 267 -7.14 10.15 6.82
C PHE A 267 -6.64 11.22 7.79
N VAL A 268 -5.78 12.14 7.33
CA VAL A 268 -5.23 13.21 8.17
C VAL A 268 -6.34 14.09 8.74
N TRP A 269 -7.33 14.44 7.92
CA TRP A 269 -8.47 15.24 8.36
C TRP A 269 -9.28 14.52 9.45
N LEU A 270 -9.53 13.21 9.32
CA LEU A 270 -10.22 12.42 10.33
C LEU A 270 -9.39 12.27 11.62
N VAL A 271 -8.06 12.11 11.52
CA VAL A 271 -7.18 12.10 12.70
C VAL A 271 -7.25 13.43 13.44
N LEU A 272 -7.18 14.55 12.72
CA LEU A 272 -7.23 15.89 13.33
C LEU A 272 -8.58 16.14 14.03
N THR A 273 -9.69 15.83 13.37
CA THR A 273 -11.03 15.98 13.93
C THR A 273 -11.27 15.07 15.14
N ASN A 274 -10.81 13.82 15.08
CA ASN A 274 -10.84 12.90 16.22
C ASN A 274 -10.00 13.41 17.40
N SER A 275 -8.80 13.93 17.12
CA SER A 275 -7.87 14.45 18.14
C SER A 275 -8.39 15.68 18.88
N MET A 276 -9.23 16.48 18.22
CA MET A 276 -9.90 17.64 18.83
C MET A 276 -11.13 17.24 19.65
N GLY A 277 -11.51 15.96 19.69
CA GLY A 277 -12.70 15.47 20.38
C GLY A 277 -14.01 15.77 19.64
N PHE A 278 -13.97 16.14 18.37
CA PHE A 278 -15.17 16.48 17.58
C PHE A 278 -15.94 15.26 17.07
N ILE A 279 -15.41 14.04 17.24
CA ILE A 279 -16.08 12.80 16.84
C ILE A 279 -16.69 12.14 18.09
N PRO A 280 -18.02 12.10 18.25
CA PRO A 280 -18.65 11.37 19.35
C PRO A 280 -18.32 9.88 19.30
N GLN A 281 -18.24 9.24 20.47
CA GLN A 281 -17.82 7.83 20.57
C GLN A 281 -18.74 6.88 19.78
N GLN A 282 -20.05 7.15 19.76
CA GLN A 282 -21.01 6.37 18.97
C GLN A 282 -20.72 6.49 17.47
N VAL A 283 -20.45 7.70 16.98
CA VAL A 283 -20.12 7.96 15.57
C VAL A 283 -18.80 7.30 15.20
N SER A 284 -17.79 7.35 16.09
CA SER A 284 -16.52 6.65 15.88
C SER A 284 -16.73 5.14 15.72
N GLY A 285 -17.60 4.52 16.54
CA GLY A 285 -17.98 3.11 16.39
C GLY A 285 -18.49 2.76 14.98
N TRP A 286 -19.48 3.52 14.48
CA TRP A 286 -20.03 3.32 13.13
C TRP A 286 -18.98 3.53 12.03
N ILE A 287 -18.10 4.51 12.18
CA ILE A 287 -17.03 4.76 11.20
C ILE A 287 -16.03 3.60 11.20
N ASN A 288 -15.68 3.07 12.36
CA ASN A 288 -14.76 1.94 12.49
C ASN A 288 -15.34 0.66 11.87
N ASP A 289 -16.63 0.39 12.08
CA ASP A 289 -17.30 -0.75 11.47
C ASP A 289 -17.38 -0.62 9.94
N ALA A 290 -17.70 0.59 9.45
CA ALA A 290 -17.69 0.89 8.03
C ALA A 290 -16.28 0.74 7.43
N SER A 291 -15.25 1.21 8.13
CA SER A 291 -13.85 1.02 7.73
C SER A 291 -13.50 -0.45 7.63
N ARG A 292 -13.82 -1.25 8.66
CA ARG A 292 -13.55 -2.68 8.69
C ARG A 292 -14.26 -3.41 7.55
N ALA A 293 -15.53 -3.12 7.30
CA ALA A 293 -16.27 -3.71 6.18
C ALA A 293 -15.60 -3.38 4.84
N CYS A 294 -15.22 -2.11 4.63
CA CYS A 294 -14.50 -1.69 3.43
C CYS A 294 -13.18 -2.46 3.25
N LEU A 295 -12.39 -2.59 4.32
CA LEU A 295 -11.08 -3.25 4.30
C LEU A 295 -11.19 -4.74 4.03
N VAL A 296 -12.13 -5.45 4.66
CA VAL A 296 -12.32 -6.90 4.45
C VAL A 296 -12.75 -7.17 3.00
N THR A 297 -13.69 -6.40 2.46
CA THR A 297 -14.10 -6.50 1.04
C THR A 297 -12.98 -6.12 0.09
N ALA A 298 -12.18 -5.10 0.41
CA ALA A 298 -11.04 -4.70 -0.39
C ALA A 298 -9.94 -5.78 -0.42
N ILE A 299 -9.63 -6.38 0.72
CA ILE A 299 -8.62 -7.45 0.83
C ILE A 299 -9.12 -8.74 0.14
N ALA A 300 -10.42 -9.04 0.21
CA ALA A 300 -11.01 -10.11 -0.60
C ALA A 300 -10.80 -9.88 -2.10
N ALA A 301 -11.13 -8.68 -2.60
CA ALA A 301 -10.90 -8.32 -3.99
C ALA A 301 -9.41 -8.31 -4.37
N LEU A 302 -8.52 -7.90 -3.47
CA LEU A 302 -7.08 -7.96 -3.65
C LEU A 302 -6.57 -9.41 -3.76
N GLY A 303 -7.11 -10.32 -2.95
CA GLY A 303 -6.86 -11.75 -3.04
C GLY A 303 -7.22 -12.29 -4.43
N VAL A 304 -8.41 -11.95 -4.94
CA VAL A 304 -8.83 -12.33 -6.31
C VAL A 304 -7.83 -11.84 -7.35
N LYS A 305 -7.29 -10.63 -7.22
CA LYS A 305 -6.33 -10.07 -8.18
C LYS A 305 -4.91 -10.60 -8.04
N THR A 306 -4.57 -11.28 -6.95
CA THR A 306 -3.20 -11.72 -6.69
C THR A 306 -2.85 -12.90 -7.59
N SER A 307 -1.76 -12.78 -8.36
CA SER A 307 -1.24 -13.85 -9.21
C SER A 307 0.25 -14.10 -8.96
N PHE A 308 0.57 -15.25 -8.37
CA PHE A 308 1.97 -15.69 -8.22
C PHE A 308 2.58 -16.12 -9.56
N GLN A 309 1.76 -16.58 -10.50
CA GLN A 309 2.20 -16.91 -11.85
C GLN A 309 2.71 -15.67 -12.59
N SER A 310 2.05 -14.51 -12.42
CA SER A 310 2.52 -13.25 -12.98
C SER A 310 3.86 -12.80 -12.40
N LEU A 311 4.21 -13.17 -11.16
CA LEU A 311 5.55 -12.91 -10.60
C LEU A 311 6.60 -13.80 -11.27
N ALA A 312 6.29 -15.09 -11.46
CA ALA A 312 7.20 -16.04 -12.09
C ALA A 312 7.52 -15.68 -13.56
N SER A 313 6.61 -14.97 -14.25
CA SER A 313 6.81 -14.56 -15.65
C SER A 313 7.63 -13.27 -15.84
N LEU A 314 8.01 -12.56 -14.76
CA LEU A 314 8.78 -11.30 -14.82
C LEU A 314 10.25 -11.48 -15.25
N GLY A 315 10.75 -12.72 -15.22
CA GLY A 315 12.16 -13.04 -15.36
C GLY A 315 12.97 -12.82 -14.07
N TRP A 316 14.16 -13.39 -14.00
CA TRP A 316 14.91 -13.45 -12.74
C TRP A 316 15.49 -12.10 -12.29
N ARG A 317 15.88 -11.21 -13.22
CA ARG A 317 16.55 -9.94 -12.86
C ARG A 317 15.63 -8.95 -12.11
N PRO A 318 14.42 -8.62 -12.59
CA PRO A 318 13.52 -7.72 -11.85
C PRO A 318 13.09 -8.32 -10.51
N VAL A 319 12.83 -9.63 -10.47
CA VAL A 319 12.47 -10.34 -9.24
C VAL A 319 13.61 -10.27 -8.23
N PHE A 320 14.84 -10.52 -8.67
CA PHE A 320 16.03 -10.44 -7.81
C PHE A 320 16.22 -9.03 -7.23
N MET A 321 16.11 -7.98 -8.05
CA MET A 321 16.22 -6.59 -7.58
C MET A 321 15.20 -6.28 -6.50
N LEU A 322 13.92 -6.56 -6.76
CA LEU A 322 12.85 -6.31 -5.81
C LEU A 322 13.00 -7.13 -4.52
N MET A 323 13.40 -8.40 -4.62
CA MET A 323 13.66 -9.25 -3.47
C MET A 323 14.78 -8.70 -2.60
N MET A 324 15.90 -8.28 -3.21
CA MET A 324 17.02 -7.70 -2.47
C MET A 324 16.63 -6.38 -1.80
N GLU A 325 15.90 -5.50 -2.49
CA GLU A 325 15.39 -4.24 -1.91
C GLU A 325 14.40 -4.51 -0.76
N THR A 326 13.54 -5.52 -0.89
CA THR A 326 12.57 -5.94 0.14
C THR A 326 13.28 -6.46 1.38
N VAL A 327 14.28 -7.34 1.19
CA VAL A 327 15.09 -7.86 2.30
C VAL A 327 15.92 -6.74 2.93
N TRP A 328 16.47 -5.84 2.12
CA TRP A 328 17.26 -4.69 2.58
C TRP A 328 16.46 -3.79 3.52
N ILE A 329 15.26 -3.33 3.10
CA ILE A 329 14.43 -2.48 3.96
C ILE A 329 13.98 -3.21 5.23
N ALA A 330 13.68 -4.51 5.14
CA ALA A 330 13.33 -5.32 6.30
C ALA A 330 14.49 -5.41 7.32
N LEU A 331 15.71 -5.67 6.84
CA LEU A 331 16.91 -5.72 7.70
C LEU A 331 17.24 -4.36 8.32
N LEU A 332 17.11 -3.26 7.57
CA LEU A 332 17.35 -1.92 8.10
C LEU A 332 16.38 -1.58 9.24
N VAL A 333 15.09 -1.80 9.03
CA VAL A 333 14.08 -1.47 10.05
C VAL A 333 14.17 -2.42 11.25
N ALA A 334 14.33 -3.73 11.03
CA ALA A 334 14.53 -4.68 12.12
C ALA A 334 15.81 -4.39 12.91
N GLY A 335 16.92 -4.14 12.23
CA GLY A 335 18.20 -3.81 12.85
C GLY A 335 18.11 -2.54 13.69
N ALA A 336 17.48 -1.48 13.16
CA ALA A 336 17.29 -0.23 13.90
C ALA A 336 16.42 -0.41 15.15
N LEU A 337 15.35 -1.21 15.06
CA LEU A 337 14.50 -1.52 16.22
C LEU A 337 15.25 -2.33 17.28
N LEU A 338 15.97 -3.37 16.87
CA LEU A 338 16.69 -4.25 17.79
C LEU A 338 17.89 -3.57 18.48
N LEU A 339 18.56 -2.64 17.79
CA LEU A 339 19.65 -1.84 18.35
C LEU A 339 19.15 -0.72 19.27
N GLY A 340 17.89 -0.30 19.13
CA GLY A 340 17.28 0.77 19.93
C GLY A 340 16.65 0.28 21.24
N ARG A 341 16.69 -1.03 21.50
CA ARG A 341 16.22 -1.68 22.74
C ARG A 341 17.24 -1.57 23.87
#